data_AF-A0A5E6NS42-F1
#
_entry.id   AF-A0A5E6NS42-F1
#
_cell.length_a   1.000
_cell.length_b   1.000
_cell.length_c   1.000
_cell.angle_alpha   90.00
_cell.angle_beta   90.00
_cell.angle_gamma   90.00
#
_symmetry.space_group_name_H-M   'P 1'
#
loop_
_entity.id
_entity.type
_entity.pdbx_description
1 polymer ?
#
loop_
_entity_poly.entity_id
_entity_poly.type
_entity_poly.pdbx_seq_one_letter_code
_entity_poly.pdbx_strand_id
1 'polypeptide(L)'
;MIQGGGFTQGMSEKSGAPEIENEAKNGLKNTKYTVAMARTTMPHSASSQFFINTSDNSYLDYPGQDGWGYCVFGKVVEGQDIVDKINGVSTANHGMHGDVPENAVIINKTTVKKATKKKTVAKKTTTKKVAKKTTTKKPTVKKTAKK
;
A
#
# COMPACT_ATOMS: atom_id res chain seq x y z
N MET A 1 7.53 9.24 1.06
CA MET A 1 6.22 9.14 0.38
C MET A 1 6.30 9.95 -0.91
N ILE A 2 5.32 9.84 -1.80
CA ILE A 2 5.21 10.69 -3.00
C ILE A 2 3.89 11.45 -2.97
N GLN A 3 3.91 12.77 -3.15
CA GLN A 3 2.73 13.65 -3.04
C GLN A 3 2.39 14.29 -4.39
N GLY A 4 1.10 14.45 -4.68
CA GLY A 4 0.61 15.07 -5.90
C GLY A 4 -0.84 15.53 -5.81
N GLY A 5 -1.44 15.84 -6.97
CA GLY A 5 -2.84 16.26 -7.08
C GLY A 5 -3.08 17.77 -6.97
N GLY A 6 -2.09 18.55 -6.52
CA GLY A 6 -2.25 19.98 -6.26
C GLY A 6 -1.68 20.94 -7.30
N PHE A 7 -0.68 20.54 -8.10
CA PHE A 7 0.07 21.46 -8.95
C PHE A 7 0.06 21.05 -10.43
N THR A 8 0.23 22.04 -11.31
CA THR A 8 0.59 21.84 -12.72
C THR A 8 2.10 21.56 -12.85
N GLN A 9 2.56 21.18 -14.05
CA GLN A 9 3.98 20.97 -14.33
C GLN A 9 4.83 22.22 -14.03
N GLY A 10 4.29 23.42 -14.20
CA GLY A 10 4.97 24.68 -13.91
C GLY A 10 4.87 25.11 -12.43
N MET A 11 4.55 24.20 -11.52
CA MET A 11 4.37 24.48 -10.09
C MET A 11 3.33 25.56 -9.80
N SER A 12 2.31 25.70 -10.65
CA SER A 12 1.13 26.52 -10.34
C SER A 12 0.08 25.68 -9.63
N GLU A 13 -0.41 26.15 -8.49
CA GLU A 13 -1.43 25.45 -7.72
C GLU A 13 -2.77 25.43 -8.46
N LYS A 14 -3.44 24.27 -8.45
CA LYS A 14 -4.76 24.07 -9.03
C LYS A 14 -5.81 24.46 -7.99
N SER A 15 -6.73 25.33 -8.36
CA SER A 15 -7.85 25.73 -7.51
C SER A 15 -9.10 24.86 -7.73
N GLY A 16 -10.06 24.96 -6.81
CA GLY A 16 -11.46 24.58 -7.07
C GLY A 16 -12.00 23.36 -6.31
N ALA A 17 -11.22 22.68 -5.48
CA ALA A 17 -11.74 21.64 -4.58
C ALA A 17 -12.00 22.25 -3.18
N PRO A 18 -13.20 22.08 -2.59
CA PRO A 18 -13.45 22.51 -1.22
C PRO A 18 -12.62 21.70 -0.24
N GLU A 19 -12.38 22.28 0.94
CA GLU A 19 -11.79 21.54 2.06
C GLU A 19 -12.77 20.51 2.63
N ILE A 20 -12.25 19.41 3.16
CA ILE A 20 -13.03 18.29 3.70
C ILE A 20 -12.66 17.97 5.15
N GLU A 21 -13.61 17.36 5.86
CA GLU A 21 -13.38 16.85 7.20
C GLU A 21 -12.30 15.76 7.22
N ASN A 22 -11.46 15.75 8.27
CA ASN A 22 -10.45 14.73 8.44
C ASN A 22 -11.03 13.44 9.00
N GLU A 23 -11.10 12.41 8.16
CA GLU A 23 -11.59 11.07 8.52
C GLU A 23 -10.47 10.12 9.03
N ALA A 24 -9.32 10.63 9.50
CA ALA A 24 -8.20 9.79 9.95
C ALA A 24 -8.55 8.86 11.13
N LYS A 25 -9.61 9.17 11.90
CA LYS A 25 -10.18 8.29 12.94
C LYS A 25 -11.00 7.12 12.36
N ASN A 26 -10.58 6.56 11.22
CA ASN A 26 -11.24 5.42 10.57
C ASN A 26 -10.57 4.06 10.86
N GLY A 27 -9.46 4.07 11.63
CA GLY A 27 -8.72 2.86 12.00
C GLY A 27 -7.71 2.37 10.94
N LEU A 28 -7.66 2.99 9.77
CA LEU A 28 -6.66 2.71 8.74
C LEU A 28 -5.32 3.33 9.12
N LYS A 29 -4.24 2.69 8.66
CA LYS A 29 -2.86 3.02 9.02
C LYS A 29 -2.08 3.40 7.77
N ASN A 30 -1.16 4.34 7.88
CA ASN A 30 -0.26 4.86 6.86
C ASN A 30 0.88 3.86 6.59
N THR A 31 0.52 2.63 6.27
CA THR A 31 1.46 1.57 5.89
C THR A 31 1.87 1.71 4.43
N LYS A 32 2.95 1.02 4.02
CA LYS A 32 3.48 1.06 2.66
C LYS A 32 2.35 0.80 1.64
N TYR A 33 2.32 1.64 0.61
CA TYR A 33 1.38 1.65 -0.51
C TYR A 33 -0.07 2.04 -0.18
N THR A 34 -0.35 2.54 1.03
CA THR A 34 -1.63 3.22 1.29
C THR A 34 -1.64 4.62 0.67
N VAL A 35 -2.83 5.09 0.34
CA VAL A 35 -3.08 6.42 -0.21
C VAL A 35 -3.83 7.23 0.83
N ALA A 36 -3.31 8.42 1.13
CA ALA A 36 -3.85 9.30 2.16
C ALA A 36 -3.96 10.75 1.66
N MET A 37 -4.84 11.52 2.29
CA MET A 37 -5.05 12.93 1.98
C MET A 37 -3.91 13.78 2.55
N ALA A 38 -3.35 14.67 1.73
CA ALA A 38 -2.46 15.72 2.22
C ALA A 38 -3.29 16.92 2.69
N ARG A 39 -2.75 17.70 3.63
CA ARG A 39 -3.41 18.87 4.24
C ARG A 39 -2.38 19.88 4.73
N THR A 40 -2.88 21.04 5.15
CA THR A 40 -2.10 22.04 5.88
C THR A 40 -1.98 21.64 7.36
N THR A 41 -1.49 22.55 8.19
CA THR A 41 -1.52 22.41 9.66
C THR A 41 -2.93 22.31 10.22
N MET A 42 -3.94 22.83 9.51
CA MET A 42 -5.34 22.73 9.92
C MET A 42 -5.87 21.31 9.63
N PRO A 43 -6.47 20.61 10.61
CA PRO A 43 -6.89 19.23 10.44
C PRO A 43 -7.89 19.02 9.29
N HIS A 44 -8.89 19.90 9.17
CA HIS A 44 -9.98 19.80 8.20
C HIS A 44 -9.73 20.58 6.90
N SER A 45 -8.47 20.65 6.46
CA SER A 45 -8.07 21.46 5.29
C SER A 45 -7.65 20.62 4.08
N ALA A 46 -7.86 19.31 4.11
CA ALA A 46 -7.56 18.47 2.97
C ALA A 46 -8.47 18.87 1.79
N SER A 47 -7.94 18.91 0.57
CA SER A 47 -8.71 19.26 -0.62
C SER A 47 -8.48 18.26 -1.76
N SER A 48 -7.58 18.56 -2.70
CA SER A 48 -7.28 17.72 -3.87
C SER A 48 -5.95 16.96 -3.76
N GLN A 49 -5.07 17.38 -2.85
CA GLN A 49 -3.74 16.80 -2.70
C GLN A 49 -3.80 15.46 -1.95
N PHE A 50 -3.04 14.50 -2.43
CA PHE A 50 -2.90 13.18 -1.82
C PHE A 50 -1.45 12.73 -1.87
N PHE A 51 -1.09 11.77 -1.02
CA PHE A 51 0.19 11.10 -1.07
C PHE A 51 0.05 9.58 -1.04
N ILE A 52 1.06 8.90 -1.59
CA ILE A 52 1.21 7.46 -1.52
C ILE A 52 2.38 7.16 -0.57
N ASN A 53 2.10 6.36 0.45
CA ASN A 53 3.11 5.88 1.39
C ASN A 53 4.10 4.95 0.69
N THR A 54 5.39 5.27 0.72
CA THR A 54 6.49 4.45 0.15
C THR A 54 7.24 3.65 1.23
N SER A 55 6.82 3.80 2.49
CA SER A 55 7.29 3.12 3.69
C SER A 55 6.13 3.06 4.70
N ASP A 56 6.29 2.32 5.80
CA ASP A 56 5.37 2.39 6.92
C ASP A 56 5.65 3.68 7.72
N ASN A 57 4.65 4.57 7.79
CA ASN A 57 4.77 5.91 8.38
C ASN A 57 3.81 6.06 9.55
N SER A 58 3.99 5.26 10.60
CA SER A 58 3.07 5.22 11.76
C SER A 58 2.94 6.54 12.51
N TYR A 59 3.91 7.45 12.37
CA TYR A 59 3.86 8.81 12.92
C TYR A 59 2.78 9.70 12.26
N LEU A 60 2.24 9.29 11.10
CA LEU A 60 1.14 9.96 10.40
C LEU A 60 -0.25 9.40 10.77
N ASP A 61 -0.32 8.32 11.54
CA ASP A 61 -1.58 7.66 11.91
C ASP A 61 -2.41 8.48 12.90
N TYR A 62 -3.72 8.21 12.96
CA TYR A 62 -4.56 8.70 14.05
C TYR A 62 -4.35 7.88 15.34
N PRO A 63 -4.27 8.52 16.52
CA PRO A 63 -4.04 9.96 16.70
C PRO A 63 -2.58 10.32 16.37
N GLY A 64 -2.38 11.39 15.60
CA GLY A 64 -1.05 11.90 15.27
C GLY A 64 -0.46 12.74 16.40
N GLN A 65 0.75 13.27 16.19
CA GLN A 65 1.37 14.21 17.16
C GLN A 65 0.53 15.47 17.39
N ASP A 66 -0.26 15.87 16.40
CA ASP A 66 -1.21 16.98 16.45
C ASP A 66 -2.63 16.56 16.88
N GLY A 67 -2.81 15.30 17.27
CA GLY A 67 -4.10 14.72 17.64
C GLY A 67 -4.95 14.20 16.48
N TRP A 68 -4.55 14.44 15.22
CA TRP A 68 -5.36 14.15 14.04
C TRP A 68 -4.73 13.19 13.05
N GLY A 69 -3.42 13.33 12.74
CA GLY A 69 -2.79 12.50 11.70
C GLY A 69 -3.38 12.74 10.31
N TYR A 70 -3.24 11.76 9.42
CA TYR A 70 -3.58 11.85 7.99
C TYR A 70 -4.51 10.71 7.57
N CYS A 71 -5.62 11.05 6.90
CA CYS A 71 -6.66 10.12 6.52
C CYS A 71 -6.23 9.22 5.37
N VAL A 72 -6.06 7.93 5.64
CA VAL A 72 -5.94 6.89 4.62
C VAL A 72 -7.33 6.57 4.07
N PHE A 73 -7.47 6.58 2.74
CA PHE A 73 -8.74 6.29 2.06
C PHE A 73 -8.61 5.23 0.95
N GLY A 74 -7.39 4.75 0.68
CA GLY A 74 -7.15 3.77 -0.37
C GLY A 74 -5.80 3.08 -0.25
N LYS A 75 -5.52 2.20 -1.22
CA LYS A 75 -4.22 1.57 -1.39
C LYS A 75 -3.94 1.26 -2.85
N VAL A 76 -2.67 1.23 -3.20
CA VAL A 76 -2.20 0.79 -4.52
C VAL A 76 -2.34 -0.73 -4.58
N VAL A 77 -3.10 -1.22 -5.58
CA VAL A 77 -3.34 -2.66 -5.79
C VAL A 77 -2.53 -3.24 -6.95
N GLU A 78 -2.07 -2.38 -7.87
CA GLU A 78 -1.25 -2.69 -9.03
C GLU A 78 -0.31 -1.50 -9.28
N GLY A 79 0.90 -1.73 -9.81
CA GLY A 79 1.87 -0.68 -10.10
C GLY A 79 2.70 -0.20 -8.91
N GLN A 80 2.90 -1.05 -7.90
CA GLN A 80 3.78 -0.73 -6.75
C GLN A 80 5.23 -0.46 -7.19
N ASP A 81 5.71 -1.15 -8.22
CA ASP A 81 7.03 -0.90 -8.80
C ASP A 81 7.13 0.49 -9.45
N ILE A 82 6.02 1.02 -9.97
CA ILE A 82 5.97 2.39 -10.51
C ILE A 82 6.04 3.41 -9.37
N VAL A 83 5.35 3.15 -8.25
CA VAL A 83 5.46 3.98 -7.04
C VAL A 83 6.91 4.02 -6.55
N ASP A 84 7.57 2.87 -6.48
CA ASP A 84 8.96 2.78 -6.03
C ASP A 84 9.92 3.49 -7.01
N LYS A 85 9.70 3.40 -8.33
CA LYS A 85 10.45 4.14 -9.36
C LYS A 85 10.29 5.65 -9.21
N ILE A 86 9.06 6.14 -9.00
CA ILE A 86 8.79 7.56 -8.81
C ILE A 86 9.47 8.08 -7.54
N ASN A 87 9.45 7.30 -6.46
CA ASN A 87 10.11 7.68 -5.20
C ASN A 87 11.65 7.79 -5.33
N GLY A 88 12.25 7.21 -6.37
CA GLY A 88 13.69 7.23 -6.60
C GLY A 88 14.19 8.24 -7.64
N VAL A 89 13.33 9.13 -8.15
CA VAL A 89 13.76 10.16 -9.14
C VAL A 89 14.56 11.27 -8.46
N SER A 90 15.45 11.92 -9.21
CA SER A 90 16.16 13.11 -8.74
C SER A 90 15.21 14.27 -8.46
N THR A 91 15.46 14.99 -7.37
CA THR A 91 14.68 16.15 -6.95
C THR A 91 15.56 17.38 -6.74
N ALA A 92 14.95 18.56 -6.86
CA ALA A 92 15.56 19.85 -6.60
C ALA A 92 14.55 20.80 -5.93
N ASN A 93 15.04 21.95 -5.49
CA ASN A 93 14.16 23.02 -5.01
C ASN A 93 13.56 23.79 -6.19
N HIS A 94 12.29 24.14 -6.08
CA HIS A 94 11.61 25.05 -7.01
C HIS A 94 10.87 26.13 -6.23
N GLY A 95 11.48 27.32 -6.14
CA GLY A 95 10.98 28.40 -5.28
C GLY A 95 11.01 27.99 -3.81
N MET A 96 9.86 28.05 -3.13
CA MET A 96 9.72 27.64 -1.72
C MET A 96 9.45 26.13 -1.54
N HIS A 97 9.27 25.39 -2.65
CA HIS A 97 8.99 23.96 -2.59
C HIS A 97 10.29 23.15 -2.69
N GLY A 98 10.56 22.33 -1.67
CA GLY A 98 11.59 21.30 -1.71
C GLY A 98 11.07 20.01 -2.34
N ASP A 99 12.00 19.10 -2.64
CA ASP A 99 11.71 17.74 -3.13
C ASP A 99 10.86 17.69 -4.41
N VAL A 100 10.99 18.69 -5.29
CA VAL A 100 10.29 18.72 -6.59
C VAL A 100 11.10 17.90 -7.60
N PRO A 101 10.50 16.92 -8.32
CA PRO A 101 11.22 16.16 -9.35
C PRO A 101 11.86 17.07 -10.40
N GLU A 102 13.15 16.86 -10.70
CA GLU A 102 13.86 17.61 -11.74
C GLU A 102 13.20 17.41 -13.12
N ASN A 103 12.75 16.18 -13.36
CA ASN A 103 11.91 15.82 -14.49
C ASN A 103 10.50 15.55 -13.98
N ALA A 104 9.53 16.37 -14.40
CA ALA A 104 8.17 16.31 -13.89
C ALA A 104 7.53 14.92 -14.11
N VAL A 105 7.00 14.33 -13.04
CA VAL A 105 6.23 13.08 -13.07
C VAL A 105 4.74 13.43 -13.15
N ILE A 106 4.16 13.26 -14.34
CA ILE A 106 2.83 13.80 -14.67
C ILE A 106 1.76 12.71 -14.63
N ILE A 107 0.67 12.98 -13.90
CA ILE A 107 -0.57 12.19 -13.99
C ILE A 107 -1.32 12.65 -15.25
N ASN A 108 -1.14 11.93 -16.35
CA ASN A 108 -1.74 12.27 -17.65
C ASN A 108 -3.27 12.14 -17.66
N LYS A 109 -3.81 11.11 -16.98
CA LYS A 109 -5.24 10.82 -16.97
C LYS A 109 -5.62 10.01 -15.73
N THR A 110 -6.78 10.34 -15.16
CA THR A 110 -7.43 9.55 -14.11
C THR A 110 -8.74 8.99 -14.65
N THR A 111 -9.09 7.76 -14.30
CA THR A 111 -10.35 7.13 -14.73
C THR A 111 -10.89 6.23 -13.62
N VAL A 112 -12.17 6.38 -13.31
CA VAL A 112 -12.86 5.51 -12.36
C VAL A 112 -13.33 4.27 -13.11
N LYS A 113 -12.70 3.12 -12.84
CA LYS A 113 -13.18 1.83 -13.37
C LYS A 113 -14.42 1.40 -12.58
N LYS A 114 -15.48 0.98 -13.27
CA LYS A 114 -16.59 0.28 -12.60
C LYS A 114 -16.03 -0.97 -11.94
N ALA A 115 -16.42 -1.23 -10.70
CA ALA A 115 -16.00 -2.42 -9.97
C ALA A 115 -16.41 -3.68 -10.74
N THR A 116 -15.44 -4.37 -11.34
CA THR A 116 -15.66 -5.69 -11.91
C THR A 116 -15.54 -6.69 -10.76
N LYS A 117 -16.53 -7.58 -10.63
CA LYS A 117 -16.47 -8.67 -9.63
C LYS A 117 -15.17 -9.44 -9.88
N LYS A 118 -14.24 -9.41 -8.93
CA LYS A 118 -13.00 -10.22 -9.02
C LYS A 118 -13.39 -11.66 -9.28
N LYS A 119 -12.93 -12.23 -10.41
CA LYS A 119 -13.05 -13.65 -10.70
C LYS A 119 -12.23 -14.38 -9.65
N THR A 120 -12.91 -15.07 -8.72
CA THR A 120 -12.27 -15.91 -7.71
C THR A 120 -11.43 -16.96 -8.43
N VAL A 121 -10.11 -16.76 -8.47
CA VAL A 121 -9.20 -17.82 -8.89
C VAL A 121 -9.12 -18.80 -7.73
N ALA A 122 -9.92 -19.86 -7.81
CA ALA A 122 -9.80 -21.01 -6.92
C ALA A 122 -8.36 -21.52 -7.01
N LYS A 123 -7.59 -21.33 -5.93
CA LYS A 123 -6.27 -21.92 -5.75
C LYS A 123 -6.46 -23.44 -5.79
N LYS A 124 -6.15 -24.07 -6.93
CA LYS A 124 -6.19 -25.52 -7.10
C LYS A 124 -5.06 -26.11 -6.25
N THR A 125 -5.39 -26.52 -5.03
CA THR A 125 -4.46 -27.22 -4.13
C THR A 125 -4.20 -28.61 -4.69
N THR A 126 -3.05 -28.80 -5.34
CA THR A 126 -2.58 -30.11 -5.78
C THR A 126 -1.98 -30.85 -4.59
N THR A 127 -2.80 -31.61 -3.86
CA THR A 127 -2.29 -32.60 -2.90
C THR A 127 -1.61 -33.74 -3.65
N LYS A 128 -0.26 -33.75 -3.64
CA LYS A 128 0.51 -34.96 -3.96
C LYS A 128 0.24 -36.00 -2.86
N LYS A 129 -0.56 -37.01 -3.18
CA LYS A 129 -0.72 -38.24 -2.39
C LYS A 129 0.59 -39.02 -2.47
N VAL A 130 1.42 -38.96 -1.43
CA VAL A 130 2.57 -39.88 -1.28
C VAL A 130 2.00 -41.20 -0.77
N ALA A 131 2.10 -42.23 -1.61
CA ALA A 131 1.81 -43.62 -1.25
C ALA A 131 3.11 -44.43 -1.24
N LYS A 132 3.09 -45.53 -0.46
CA LYS A 132 4.11 -46.58 -0.21
C LYS A 132 5.15 -46.23 0.87
N LYS A 133 5.52 -47.13 1.79
CA LYS A 133 5.44 -48.60 1.79
C LYS A 133 5.47 -49.13 3.24
N THR A 134 4.44 -49.85 3.65
CA THR A 134 4.39 -50.63 4.89
C THR A 134 5.39 -51.79 4.81
N THR A 135 6.33 -51.87 5.75
CA THR A 135 7.18 -53.05 5.95
C THR A 135 6.67 -53.83 7.17
N THR A 136 6.01 -54.94 6.89
CA THR A 136 5.61 -55.94 7.89
C THR A 136 6.84 -56.76 8.29
N LYS A 137 7.34 -56.57 9.52
CA LYS A 137 8.29 -57.50 10.15
C LYS A 137 7.54 -58.75 10.61
N LYS A 138 7.94 -59.90 10.07
CA LYS A 138 7.53 -61.25 10.49
C LYS A 138 8.13 -61.56 11.87
N PRO A 139 7.38 -62.06 12.87
CA PRO A 139 7.95 -62.47 14.14
C PRO A 139 8.51 -63.89 14.03
N THR A 140 9.77 -64.06 14.40
CA THR A 140 10.47 -65.35 14.48
C THR A 140 10.21 -65.99 15.85
N VAL A 141 9.49 -67.10 15.88
CA VAL A 141 9.30 -67.94 17.07
C VAL A 141 10.58 -68.77 17.28
N LYS A 142 11.30 -68.53 18.39
CA LYS A 142 12.30 -69.47 18.90
C LYS A 142 11.60 -70.54 19.74
N LYS A 143 11.50 -71.76 19.20
CA LYS A 143 11.35 -72.99 19.99
C LYS A 143 12.76 -73.43 20.40
N THR A 144 13.00 -73.63 21.69
CA THR A 144 14.12 -74.46 22.16
C THR A 144 13.60 -75.35 23.27
N ALA A 145 13.75 -76.65 23.05
CA ALA A 145 13.28 -77.73 23.89
C ALA A 145 14.30 -78.07 24.99
N LYS A 146 13.76 -78.62 26.08
CA LYS A 146 14.45 -79.23 27.23
C LYS A 146 15.61 -80.16 26.84
N LYS A 147 16.67 -80.13 27.64
CA LYS A 147 17.15 -81.30 28.37
C LYS A 147 17.73 -80.86 29.70
#